data_AF-A0A197KDI2-F1
#
_entry.id   AF-A0A197KDI2-F1
#
_cell.length_a   1.000
_cell.length_b   1.000
_cell.length_c   1.000
_cell.angle_alpha   90.00
_cell.angle_beta   90.00
_cell.angle_gamma   90.00
#
_symmetry.space_group_name_H-M   'P 1'
#
loop_
_entity.id
_entity.type
_entity.pdbx_description
1 polymer ?
#
loop_
_entity_poly.entity_id
_entity_poly.type
_entity_poly.pdbx_seq_one_letter_code
_entity_poly.pdbx_strand_id
1 'polypeptide(L)'
;MDALYTNFLTSPNLIHTNTLPLIHMEHRRWTFTNLGFAWMGTGSYLPREKAQRLMEQGGNSNLAKDRLRVIDMYFSIWTNQYPYQLVNYLMPLDQKNGWSTDGAMDAATRLYSALVANPEVSEKDYFPREEEEPLMADRHARSPCFNDKCLFKTSLDPFPLPQDVVFDDDLESIEDQNAKFRALEYPSNEFFASYSYIHAVDNDPQTCWNSFKVPQIGDSFGLQFVAPQQVKKMTVTSFKSLVGLEGKFSVMASDMKGEEWVKCRHTARSPHINTMTLDISCPSGTIIPGGVVSNIKILFEQALEKPLEVCGMDVGGMVL
;
A
#
# COMPACT_ATOMS: atom_id res chain seq x y z
N MET A 1 5.21 -16.09 -11.25
CA MET A 1 4.79 -14.68 -11.26
C MET A 1 4.84 -14.25 -9.81
N ASP A 2 5.57 -13.18 -9.49
CA ASP A 2 5.71 -12.70 -8.12
C ASP A 2 4.55 -11.74 -7.77
N ALA A 3 4.31 -11.51 -6.47
CA ALA A 3 3.20 -10.67 -6.02
C ALA A 3 3.41 -9.19 -6.36
N LEU A 4 4.66 -8.71 -6.37
CA LEU A 4 4.98 -7.33 -6.74
C LEU A 4 4.64 -7.04 -8.22
N TYR A 5 5.00 -7.93 -9.14
CA TYR A 5 4.64 -7.85 -10.55
C TYR A 5 3.14 -7.99 -10.75
N THR A 6 2.48 -8.86 -9.97
CA THR A 6 1.01 -8.96 -9.99
C THR A 6 0.36 -7.63 -9.63
N ASN A 7 0.88 -6.92 -8.61
CA ASN A 7 0.41 -5.59 -8.25
C ASN A 7 0.70 -4.58 -9.38
N PHE A 8 1.91 -4.60 -9.95
CA PHE A 8 2.28 -3.73 -11.09
C PHE A 8 1.34 -3.91 -12.29
N LEU A 9 0.95 -5.13 -12.62
CA LEU A 9 0.02 -5.39 -13.74
C LEU A 9 -1.37 -4.79 -13.53
N THR A 10 -1.78 -4.50 -12.28
CA THR A 10 -3.08 -3.85 -12.02
C THR A 10 -3.06 -2.35 -12.28
N SER A 11 -1.89 -1.70 -12.15
CA SER A 11 -1.73 -0.26 -12.37
C SER A 11 -0.33 0.05 -12.91
N PRO A 12 -0.02 -0.37 -14.16
CA PRO A 12 1.34 -0.35 -14.69
C PRO A 12 1.87 1.06 -14.96
N ASN A 13 1.03 2.08 -14.83
CA ASN A 13 1.38 3.48 -14.88
C ASN A 13 2.04 3.98 -13.58
N LEU A 14 1.88 3.30 -12.44
CA LEU A 14 2.47 3.73 -11.17
C LEU A 14 3.85 3.10 -10.92
N ILE A 15 4.64 3.68 -10.00
CA ILE A 15 5.84 3.01 -9.46
C ILE A 15 5.38 2.03 -8.38
N HIS A 16 5.80 0.77 -8.48
CA HIS A 16 5.55 -0.26 -7.48
C HIS A 16 6.86 -0.64 -6.80
N THR A 17 6.89 -0.60 -5.46
CA THR A 17 8.10 -0.94 -4.69
C THR A 17 7.77 -1.87 -3.55
N ASN A 18 8.69 -2.77 -3.22
CA ASN A 18 8.66 -3.37 -1.89
C ASN A 18 9.43 -2.49 -0.90
N THR A 19 9.05 -2.51 0.37
CA THR A 19 9.73 -1.77 1.44
C THR A 19 9.65 -2.54 2.76
N LEU A 20 10.58 -2.26 3.67
CA LEU A 20 10.56 -2.81 5.02
C LEU A 20 9.57 -2.04 5.90
N PRO A 21 8.98 -2.65 6.95
CA PRO A 21 7.98 -1.98 7.80
C PRO A 21 8.42 -0.62 8.34
N LEU A 22 9.60 -0.53 8.96
CA LEU A 22 10.09 0.74 9.52
C LEU A 22 10.40 1.78 8.45
N ILE A 23 10.87 1.34 7.29
CA ILE A 23 11.21 2.20 6.17
C ILE A 23 9.94 2.73 5.50
N HIS A 24 8.88 1.91 5.45
CA HIS A 24 7.57 2.34 4.98
C HIS A 24 7.05 3.54 5.79
N MET A 25 7.23 3.57 7.11
CA MET A 25 6.82 4.73 7.89
C MET A 25 7.60 6.00 7.52
N GLU A 26 8.91 5.87 7.28
CA GLU A 26 9.71 7.01 6.80
C GLU A 26 9.22 7.46 5.41
N HIS A 27 8.88 6.54 4.52
CA HIS A 27 8.25 6.87 3.23
C HIS A 27 6.91 7.61 3.40
N ARG A 28 6.09 7.20 4.38
CA ARG A 28 4.81 7.85 4.69
C ARG A 28 4.98 9.27 5.22
N ARG A 29 6.04 9.56 5.99
CA ARG A 29 6.39 10.94 6.40
C ARG A 29 6.73 11.82 5.20
N TRP A 30 7.34 11.22 4.18
CA TRP A 30 7.67 11.85 2.91
C TRP A 30 6.61 11.66 1.83
N THR A 31 5.35 11.57 2.26
CA THR A 31 4.20 11.49 1.38
C THR A 31 3.22 12.60 1.75
N PHE A 32 3.13 13.62 0.92
CA PHE A 32 2.40 14.85 1.22
C PHE A 32 1.99 15.60 -0.05
N THR A 33 0.88 16.35 -0.01
CA THR A 33 0.34 17.11 -1.15
C THR A 33 0.02 16.27 -2.39
N ASN A 34 0.99 15.97 -3.27
CA ASN A 34 0.96 15.03 -4.42
C ASN A 34 2.27 14.24 -4.57
N LEU A 35 3.16 14.38 -3.59
CA LEU A 35 4.50 13.83 -3.57
C LEU A 35 4.52 12.56 -2.75
N GLY A 36 5.25 11.55 -3.23
CA GLY A 36 5.51 10.34 -2.48
C GLY A 36 6.94 9.85 -2.69
N PHE A 37 7.68 9.73 -1.59
CA PHE A 37 8.99 9.10 -1.61
C PHE A 37 8.87 7.57 -1.59
N ALA A 38 9.67 6.90 -2.41
CA ALA A 38 9.93 5.48 -2.30
C ALA A 38 11.41 5.20 -2.54
N TRP A 39 12.03 4.53 -1.57
CA TRP A 39 13.28 3.85 -1.82
C TRP A 39 13.08 2.61 -2.69
N MET A 40 13.88 2.52 -3.75
CA MET A 40 13.80 1.44 -4.74
C MET A 40 14.81 0.30 -4.48
N GLY A 41 15.65 0.43 -3.44
CA GLY A 41 16.73 -0.53 -3.15
C GLY A 41 16.28 -1.91 -2.65
N THR A 42 14.98 -2.11 -2.45
CA THR A 42 14.35 -3.37 -2.02
C THR A 42 13.56 -4.09 -3.12
N GLY A 43 13.70 -3.63 -4.36
CA GLY A 43 13.00 -4.18 -5.52
C GLY A 43 11.80 -3.32 -5.93
N SER A 44 11.71 -3.05 -7.23
CA SER A 44 10.72 -2.14 -7.79
C SER A 44 10.40 -2.49 -9.25
N TYR A 45 9.15 -2.25 -9.65
CA TYR A 45 8.75 -2.14 -11.06
C TYR A 45 8.30 -0.71 -11.34
N LEU A 46 8.70 -0.20 -12.50
CA LEU A 46 8.40 1.16 -12.92
C LEU A 46 8.09 1.20 -14.43
N PRO A 47 7.21 2.10 -14.88
CA PRO A 47 6.96 2.31 -16.29
C PRO A 47 8.17 2.93 -16.98
N ARG A 48 8.46 2.49 -18.20
CA ARG A 48 9.60 2.97 -18.99
C ARG A 48 9.51 4.49 -19.21
N GLU A 49 8.32 5.00 -19.39
CA GLU A 49 8.02 6.41 -19.66
C GLU A 49 8.48 7.30 -18.50
N LYS A 50 8.34 6.85 -17.25
CA LYS A 50 8.80 7.62 -16.08
C LYS A 50 10.33 7.68 -16.02
N ALA A 51 11.02 6.59 -16.35
CA ALA A 51 12.49 6.59 -16.44
C ALA A 51 12.99 7.54 -17.55
N GLN A 52 12.30 7.59 -18.68
CA GLN A 52 12.63 8.53 -19.76
C GLN A 52 12.39 9.99 -19.33
N ARG A 53 11.24 10.27 -18.69
CA ARG A 53 10.90 11.59 -18.15
C ARG A 53 11.91 12.09 -17.12
N LEU A 54 12.44 11.22 -16.25
CA LEU A 54 13.49 11.60 -15.29
C LEU A 54 14.73 12.19 -15.99
N MET A 55 15.12 11.63 -17.13
CA MET A 55 16.28 12.12 -17.89
C MET A 55 16.03 13.54 -18.43
N GLU A 56 14.79 13.83 -18.87
CA GLU A 56 14.37 15.15 -19.33
C GLU A 56 14.28 16.15 -18.17
N GLN A 57 13.69 15.75 -17.04
CA GLN A 57 13.62 16.54 -15.81
C GLN A 57 15.02 16.90 -15.29
N GLY A 58 15.95 15.94 -15.27
CA GLY A 58 17.33 16.15 -14.85
C GLY A 58 18.09 17.14 -15.73
N GLY A 59 17.88 17.06 -17.05
CA GLY A 59 18.46 18.01 -18.01
C GLY A 59 17.93 19.44 -17.82
N ASN A 60 16.62 19.60 -17.63
CA ASN A 60 15.99 20.92 -17.50
C ASN A 60 16.17 21.57 -16.12
N SER A 61 16.32 20.76 -15.07
CA SER A 61 16.52 21.25 -13.70
C SER A 61 17.98 21.58 -13.38
N ASN A 62 18.88 21.48 -14.37
CA ASN A 62 20.33 21.64 -14.21
C ASN A 62 20.90 20.81 -13.05
N LEU A 63 20.45 19.55 -12.93
CA LEU A 63 20.83 18.70 -11.81
C LEU A 63 22.34 18.42 -11.86
N ALA A 64 23.06 18.84 -10.83
CA ALA A 64 24.51 18.71 -10.78
C ALA A 64 24.94 17.22 -10.71
N LYS A 65 26.11 16.90 -11.26
CA LYS A 65 26.59 15.51 -11.39
C LYS A 65 26.71 14.76 -10.07
N ASP A 66 26.99 15.47 -8.98
CA ASP A 66 27.05 14.93 -7.62
C ASP A 66 25.68 14.45 -7.13
N ARG A 67 24.59 15.11 -7.54
CA ARG A 67 23.21 14.72 -7.21
C ARG A 67 22.72 13.49 -7.96
N LEU A 68 23.36 13.13 -9.08
CA LEU A 68 23.08 11.85 -9.77
C LEU A 68 23.35 10.63 -8.88
N ARG A 69 24.13 10.76 -7.79
CA ARG A 69 24.39 9.67 -6.84
C ARG A 69 23.19 9.32 -5.97
N VAL A 70 22.27 10.25 -5.80
CA VAL A 70 21.03 10.10 -5.01
C VAL A 70 19.80 10.25 -5.92
N ILE A 71 19.96 9.95 -7.21
CA ILE A 71 18.93 10.13 -8.24
C ILE A 71 17.68 9.29 -7.98
N ASP A 72 17.80 8.20 -7.23
CA ASP A 72 16.69 7.38 -6.78
C ASP A 72 15.72 8.16 -5.88
N MET A 73 16.23 9.07 -5.06
CA MET A 73 15.42 9.98 -4.24
C MET A 73 14.65 10.96 -5.10
N TYR A 74 15.31 11.57 -6.08
CA TYR A 74 14.66 12.45 -7.05
C TYR A 74 13.62 11.69 -7.87
N PHE A 75 13.92 10.46 -8.28
CA PHE A 75 13.08 9.71 -9.18
C PHE A 75 11.65 9.56 -8.67
N SER A 76 11.47 9.07 -7.44
CA SER A 76 10.13 8.87 -6.88
C SER A 76 9.41 10.20 -6.65
N ILE A 77 10.10 11.19 -6.07
CA ILE A 77 9.54 12.51 -5.76
C ILE A 77 9.15 13.26 -7.04
N TRP A 78 10.02 13.31 -8.05
CA TRP A 78 9.79 14.04 -9.31
C TRP A 78 8.77 13.39 -10.23
N THR A 79 8.30 12.19 -9.91
CA THR A 79 7.09 11.70 -10.58
C THR A 79 5.88 12.55 -10.24
N ASN A 80 5.89 13.25 -9.10
CA ASN A 80 4.75 13.95 -8.50
C ASN A 80 3.52 13.03 -8.40
N GLN A 81 3.78 11.78 -8.02
CA GLN A 81 2.79 10.73 -7.81
C GLN A 81 3.12 9.99 -6.52
N TYR A 82 2.11 9.41 -5.89
CA TYR A 82 2.35 8.46 -4.81
C TYR A 82 2.84 7.12 -5.39
N PRO A 83 3.86 6.48 -4.81
CA PRO A 83 4.26 5.13 -5.16
C PRO A 83 3.30 4.10 -4.56
N TYR A 84 3.12 2.95 -5.23
CA TYR A 84 2.36 1.82 -4.70
C TYR A 84 3.31 0.88 -3.94
N GLN A 85 3.31 1.01 -2.61
CA GLN A 85 4.30 0.35 -1.76
C GLN A 85 3.74 -0.90 -1.09
N LEU A 86 4.45 -2.02 -1.21
CA LEU A 86 4.17 -3.25 -0.50
C LEU A 86 5.18 -3.42 0.65
N VAL A 87 4.68 -3.61 1.87
CA VAL A 87 5.50 -3.90 3.05
C VAL A 87 5.89 -5.38 3.01
N ASN A 88 7.18 -5.68 3.08
CA ASN A 88 7.70 -7.04 3.01
C ASN A 88 8.96 -7.22 3.88
N TYR A 89 9.23 -8.43 4.36
CA TYR A 89 10.52 -8.79 4.97
C TYR A 89 11.56 -8.94 3.87
N LEU A 90 12.46 -7.97 3.79
CA LEU A 90 13.48 -7.91 2.76
C LEU A 90 14.86 -7.71 3.33
N MET A 91 15.85 -8.13 2.56
CA MET A 91 17.22 -7.73 2.81
C MET A 91 17.49 -6.47 1.99
N PRO A 92 17.78 -5.32 2.63
CA PRO A 92 18.16 -4.12 1.91
C PRO A 92 19.44 -4.38 1.12
N LEU A 93 19.56 -3.80 -0.08
CA LEU A 93 20.86 -3.77 -0.78
C LEU A 93 21.89 -3.03 0.09
N ASP A 94 23.12 -3.54 0.16
CA ASP A 94 24.21 -2.90 0.91
C ASP A 94 24.56 -1.55 0.28
N GLN A 95 23.91 -0.50 0.77
CA GLN A 95 24.16 0.87 0.37
C GLN A 95 24.79 1.58 1.57
N LYS A 96 26.13 1.66 1.56
CA LYS A 96 26.93 2.35 2.60
C LYS A 96 26.49 3.80 2.89
N ASN A 97 25.75 4.44 1.98
CA ASN A 97 25.23 5.80 2.08
C ASN A 97 23.74 5.90 1.65
N GLY A 98 22.96 4.83 1.81
CA GLY A 98 21.69 4.61 1.11
C GLY A 98 20.57 5.64 1.28
N TRP A 99 20.66 6.53 2.28
CA TRP A 99 19.74 7.66 2.42
C TRP A 99 20.43 8.89 3.00
N SER A 100 20.16 10.04 2.37
CA SER A 100 20.37 11.35 3.01
C SER A 100 19.04 12.08 3.02
N THR A 101 18.54 12.42 4.21
CA THR A 101 17.39 13.31 4.43
C THR A 101 17.47 14.58 3.56
N ASP A 102 18.67 15.10 3.37
CA ASP A 102 18.96 16.29 2.55
C ASP A 102 18.58 16.10 1.07
N GLY A 103 18.64 14.88 0.55
CA GLY A 103 18.29 14.58 -0.85
C GLY A 103 16.78 14.62 -1.11
N ALA A 104 15.97 14.16 -0.15
CA ALA A 104 14.51 14.21 -0.26
C ALA A 104 14.01 15.66 -0.24
N MET A 105 14.54 16.48 0.67
CA MET A 105 14.17 17.90 0.77
C MET A 105 14.60 18.67 -0.48
N ASP A 106 15.84 18.51 -0.96
CA ASP A 106 16.28 19.20 -2.18
C ASP A 106 15.45 18.77 -3.41
N ALA A 107 15.08 17.48 -3.53
CA ALA A 107 14.19 17.01 -4.59
C ALA A 107 12.79 17.65 -4.51
N ALA A 108 12.20 17.72 -3.31
CA ALA A 108 10.87 18.29 -3.08
C ALA A 108 10.84 19.80 -3.34
N THR A 109 11.79 20.57 -2.80
CA THR A 109 11.90 22.02 -3.03
C THR A 109 12.08 22.33 -4.51
N ARG A 110 12.93 21.58 -5.22
CA ARG A 110 13.11 21.79 -6.68
C ARG A 110 11.85 21.50 -7.48
N LEU A 111 11.14 20.43 -7.14
CA LEU A 111 9.88 20.14 -7.80
C LEU A 111 8.88 21.28 -7.57
N TYR A 112 8.73 21.71 -6.31
CA TYR A 112 7.83 22.80 -5.94
C TYR A 112 8.17 24.07 -6.72
N SER A 113 9.45 24.47 -6.75
CA SER A 113 9.91 25.62 -7.55
C SER A 113 9.59 25.46 -9.04
N ALA A 114 9.76 24.27 -9.60
CA ALA A 114 9.48 24.00 -11.01
C ALA A 114 7.96 24.08 -11.34
N LEU A 115 7.11 23.60 -10.43
CA LEU A 115 5.66 23.64 -10.56
C LEU A 115 5.10 25.07 -10.41
N VAL A 116 5.69 25.89 -9.52
CA VAL A 116 5.33 27.31 -9.32
C VAL A 116 5.84 28.18 -10.46
N ALA A 117 7.06 27.96 -10.94
CA ALA A 117 7.65 28.75 -12.03
C ALA A 117 6.93 28.56 -13.37
N ASN A 118 6.27 27.42 -13.56
CA ASN A 118 5.47 27.12 -14.75
C ASN A 118 4.03 26.82 -14.35
N PRO A 119 3.19 27.82 -14.03
CA PRO A 119 1.82 27.57 -13.56
C PRO A 119 0.90 27.06 -14.69
N GLU A 120 1.24 27.32 -15.95
CA GLU A 120 0.51 26.83 -17.11
C GLU A 120 1.16 25.56 -17.68
N VAL A 121 0.34 24.54 -17.97
CA VAL A 121 0.79 23.32 -18.64
C VAL A 121 1.27 23.68 -20.04
N SER A 122 2.56 23.54 -20.30
CA SER A 122 3.17 23.78 -21.60
C SER A 122 3.73 22.48 -22.19
N GLU A 123 4.11 22.48 -23.47
CA GLU A 123 4.82 21.34 -24.09
C GLU A 123 6.15 20.99 -23.39
N LYS A 124 6.65 21.87 -22.50
CA LYS A 124 7.85 21.67 -21.68
C LYS A 124 7.52 21.43 -20.21
N ASP A 125 6.29 21.06 -19.88
CA ASP A 125 5.94 20.62 -18.53
C ASP A 125 6.31 19.14 -18.35
N TYR A 126 7.45 18.91 -17.71
CA TYR A 126 7.97 17.58 -17.45
C TYR A 126 7.48 17.02 -16.11
N PHE A 127 6.66 17.75 -15.35
CA PHE A 127 6.18 17.33 -14.04
C PHE A 127 4.67 17.11 -14.10
N PRO A 128 4.19 15.86 -13.92
CA PRO A 128 2.76 15.59 -13.83
C PRO A 128 2.12 16.43 -12.72
N ARG A 129 0.88 16.89 -12.91
CA ARG A 129 0.15 17.70 -11.92
C ARG A 129 -1.08 17.01 -11.36
N GLU A 130 -1.66 16.11 -12.16
CA GLU A 130 -2.82 15.31 -11.79
C GLU A 130 -2.35 13.98 -11.22
N GLU A 131 -3.02 13.51 -10.18
CA GLU A 131 -2.79 12.19 -9.64
C GLU A 131 -3.23 11.13 -10.66
N GLU A 132 -2.35 10.16 -10.91
CA GLU A 132 -2.61 9.03 -11.79
C GLU A 132 -3.45 7.96 -11.08
N GLU A 133 -4.43 7.42 -11.80
CA GLU A 133 -5.27 6.32 -11.32
C GLU A 133 -4.47 5.01 -11.13
N PRO A 134 -4.84 4.13 -10.17
CA PRO A 134 -5.84 4.38 -9.13
C PRO A 134 -5.38 5.47 -8.16
N LEU A 135 -6.31 6.31 -7.70
CA LEU A 135 -6.04 7.27 -6.62
C LEU A 135 -5.54 6.56 -5.36
N MET A 136 -4.79 7.26 -4.51
CA MET A 136 -4.18 6.70 -3.31
C MET A 136 -5.20 6.02 -2.39
N ALA A 137 -6.40 6.58 -2.29
CA ALA A 137 -7.49 6.03 -1.49
C ALA A 137 -7.93 4.63 -1.96
N ASP A 138 -7.69 4.27 -3.23
CA ASP A 138 -8.07 2.99 -3.83
C ASP A 138 -6.92 1.98 -3.87
N ARG A 139 -5.73 2.36 -3.37
CA ARG A 139 -4.53 1.51 -3.35
C ARG A 139 -4.51 0.62 -2.11
N HIS A 140 -5.25 -0.47 -2.17
CA HIS A 140 -5.45 -1.33 -1.00
C HIS A 140 -4.43 -2.46 -0.84
N ALA A 141 -3.57 -2.77 -1.82
CA ALA A 141 -2.55 -3.81 -1.64
C ALA A 141 -1.44 -3.35 -0.69
N ARG A 142 -1.17 -4.12 0.37
CA ARG A 142 -0.26 -3.68 1.45
C ARG A 142 0.94 -4.59 1.66
N SER A 143 0.82 -5.89 1.42
CA SER A 143 1.91 -6.85 1.63
C SER A 143 1.75 -8.04 0.70
N PRO A 144 2.83 -8.64 0.16
CA PRO A 144 2.76 -9.99 -0.36
C PRO A 144 2.54 -10.99 0.78
N CYS A 145 1.95 -12.14 0.47
CA CYS A 145 1.89 -13.29 1.37
C CYS A 145 3.26 -13.97 1.46
N PHE A 146 3.54 -14.74 2.52
CA PHE A 146 4.82 -15.40 2.76
C PHE A 146 5.29 -16.25 1.57
N ASN A 147 4.34 -16.92 0.92
CA ASN A 147 4.59 -17.78 -0.23
C ASN A 147 4.59 -17.07 -1.60
N ASP A 148 4.41 -15.73 -1.60
CA ASP A 148 4.37 -14.87 -2.79
C ASP A 148 3.24 -15.23 -3.79
N LYS A 149 2.20 -15.96 -3.35
CA LYS A 149 1.03 -16.36 -4.18
C LYS A 149 -0.19 -15.47 -3.99
N CYS A 150 -0.12 -14.50 -3.09
CA CYS A 150 -1.15 -13.49 -2.92
C CYS A 150 -0.61 -12.16 -2.41
N LEU A 151 -1.47 -11.16 -2.42
CA LEU A 151 -1.31 -9.85 -1.82
C LEU A 151 -2.38 -9.68 -0.75
N PHE A 152 -1.98 -9.34 0.47
CA PHE A 152 -2.88 -8.83 1.48
C PHE A 152 -3.39 -7.44 1.07
N LYS A 153 -4.70 -7.27 1.09
CA LYS A 153 -5.39 -6.02 0.75
C LYS A 153 -6.19 -5.51 1.93
N THR A 154 -6.14 -4.21 2.18
CA THR A 154 -6.99 -3.56 3.17
C THR A 154 -7.21 -2.08 2.85
N SER A 155 -8.43 -1.59 3.10
CA SER A 155 -8.75 -0.15 3.06
C SER A 155 -8.32 0.57 4.34
N LEU A 156 -8.00 -0.17 5.40
CA LEU A 156 -7.63 0.36 6.71
C LEU A 156 -6.16 0.82 6.66
N ASP A 157 -5.97 2.10 6.32
CA ASP A 157 -4.67 2.79 6.35
C ASP A 157 -4.53 3.58 7.67
N PRO A 158 -3.56 3.25 8.54
CA PRO A 158 -3.42 3.93 9.83
C PRO A 158 -2.72 5.29 9.69
N PHE A 159 -2.16 5.60 8.52
CA PHE A 159 -1.44 6.85 8.29
C PHE A 159 -2.39 8.00 7.88
N PRO A 160 -1.97 9.26 8.05
CA PRO A 160 -2.72 10.42 7.57
C PRO A 160 -2.81 10.41 6.04
N LEU A 161 -3.82 11.12 5.52
CA LEU A 161 -3.90 11.34 4.07
C LEU A 161 -2.83 12.36 3.67
N PRO A 162 -2.21 12.23 2.48
CA PRO A 162 -1.13 13.14 2.09
C PRO A 162 -1.59 14.59 1.98
N GLN A 163 -2.87 14.80 1.62
CA GLN A 163 -3.50 16.12 1.57
C GLN A 163 -3.59 16.82 2.93
N ASP A 164 -3.50 16.08 4.04
CA ASP A 164 -3.49 16.64 5.40
C ASP A 164 -2.11 17.20 5.76
N VAL A 165 -1.08 16.85 4.99
CA VAL A 165 0.29 17.36 5.14
C VAL A 165 0.60 18.24 3.93
N VAL A 166 0.54 19.55 4.11
CA VAL A 166 0.79 20.51 3.03
C VAL A 166 2.26 20.94 3.02
N PHE A 167 2.91 20.78 1.87
CA PHE A 167 4.24 21.33 1.62
C PHE A 167 4.10 22.78 1.13
N ASP A 168 4.74 23.70 1.84
CA ASP A 168 4.82 25.12 1.50
C ASP A 168 6.30 25.56 1.40
N ASP A 169 6.55 26.63 0.66
CA ASP A 169 7.91 27.16 0.41
C ASP A 169 8.53 27.81 1.67
N ASP A 170 7.71 28.05 2.70
CA ASP A 170 8.12 28.69 3.96
C ASP A 170 8.83 27.71 4.91
N LEU A 171 9.09 26.47 4.49
CA LEU A 171 9.81 25.46 5.28
C LEU A 171 11.30 25.78 5.32
N GLU A 172 11.78 26.23 6.49
CA GLU A 172 13.20 26.49 6.72
C GLU A 172 14.02 25.19 6.85
N SER A 173 13.38 24.08 7.25
CA SER A 173 14.05 22.81 7.48
C SER A 173 13.20 21.56 7.22
N ILE A 174 13.90 20.44 7.10
CA ILE A 174 13.31 19.10 7.05
C ILE A 174 12.54 18.74 8.32
N GLU A 175 12.95 19.30 9.46
CA GLU A 175 12.32 19.03 10.74
C GLU A 175 10.94 19.69 10.83
N ASP A 176 10.75 20.85 10.19
CA ASP A 176 9.46 21.54 10.14
C ASP A 176 8.44 20.72 9.34
N GLN A 177 8.86 20.16 8.20
CA GLN A 177 8.01 19.27 7.42
C GLN A 177 7.67 18.00 8.20
N ASN A 178 8.66 17.39 8.86
CA ASN A 178 8.44 16.24 9.72
C ASN A 178 7.54 16.57 10.92
N ALA A 179 7.56 17.81 11.43
CA ALA A 179 6.72 18.24 12.53
C ALA A 179 5.24 18.31 12.12
N LYS A 180 4.93 18.76 10.89
CA LYS A 180 3.57 18.75 10.33
C LYS A 180 2.97 17.34 10.33
N PHE A 181 3.72 16.34 9.85
CA PHE A 181 3.29 14.95 9.90
C PHE A 181 3.17 14.43 11.34
N ARG A 182 4.14 14.75 12.21
CA ARG A 182 4.16 14.32 13.62
C ARG A 182 3.00 14.87 14.45
N ALA A 183 2.37 15.96 14.02
CA ALA A 183 1.21 16.54 14.67
C ALA A 183 -0.10 15.76 14.40
N LEU A 184 -0.11 14.86 13.42
CA LEU A 184 -1.28 14.05 13.04
C LEU A 184 -1.31 12.71 13.77
N GLU A 185 -2.45 12.03 13.72
CA GLU A 185 -2.60 10.70 14.31
C GLU A 185 -2.06 9.61 13.37
N TYR A 186 -1.06 8.86 13.84
CA TYR A 186 -0.45 7.73 13.14
C TYR A 186 0.20 6.78 14.16
N PRO A 187 0.50 5.52 13.78
CA PRO A 187 1.10 4.55 14.70
C PRO A 187 2.54 4.92 15.07
N SER A 188 2.96 4.61 16.31
CA SER A 188 4.36 4.73 16.71
C SER A 188 5.25 3.75 15.94
N ASN A 189 6.56 3.99 15.95
CA ASN A 189 7.52 3.11 15.31
C ASN A 189 7.47 1.68 15.88
N GLU A 190 7.34 1.58 17.20
CA GLU A 190 7.26 0.31 17.94
C GLU A 190 5.97 -0.43 17.60
N PHE A 191 4.85 0.31 17.51
CA PHE A 191 3.58 -0.26 17.13
C PHE A 191 3.64 -0.83 15.71
N PHE A 192 4.07 -0.04 14.72
CA PHE A 192 4.07 -0.50 13.34
C PHE A 192 5.10 -1.61 13.11
N ALA A 193 6.24 -1.60 13.79
CA ALA A 193 7.19 -2.71 13.75
C ALA A 193 6.60 -4.04 14.25
N SER A 194 5.66 -3.97 15.20
CA SER A 194 5.04 -5.15 15.83
C SER A 194 3.73 -5.58 15.16
N TYR A 195 3.05 -4.65 14.46
CA TYR A 195 1.70 -4.84 13.94
C TYR A 195 1.52 -4.43 12.46
N SER A 196 2.62 -4.38 11.70
CA SER A 196 2.61 -4.06 10.26
C SER A 196 1.74 -5.02 9.42
N TYR A 197 1.44 -4.60 8.20
CA TYR A 197 0.57 -5.34 7.28
C TYR A 197 1.02 -6.77 6.96
N ILE A 198 2.33 -7.03 6.95
CA ILE A 198 2.87 -8.35 6.59
C ILE A 198 2.45 -9.44 7.58
N HIS A 199 2.25 -9.10 8.85
CA HIS A 199 1.85 -10.03 9.90
C HIS A 199 0.43 -10.61 9.73
N ALA A 200 -0.37 -10.12 8.77
CA ALA A 200 -1.63 -10.77 8.42
C ALA A 200 -1.41 -12.06 7.61
N VAL A 201 -0.25 -12.19 6.96
CA VAL A 201 0.04 -13.16 5.89
C VAL A 201 1.51 -13.62 5.88
N ASP A 202 2.17 -13.66 7.05
CA ASP A 202 3.57 -14.07 7.16
C ASP A 202 3.78 -15.52 7.63
N ASN A 203 2.70 -16.29 7.74
CA ASN A 203 2.67 -17.65 8.27
C ASN A 203 3.25 -17.79 9.70
N ASP A 204 3.29 -16.71 10.49
CA ASP A 204 3.73 -16.74 11.88
C ASP A 204 2.54 -16.51 12.84
N PRO A 205 2.08 -17.54 13.56
CA PRO A 205 0.95 -17.40 14.49
C PRO A 205 1.27 -16.53 15.71
N GLN A 206 2.53 -16.09 15.89
CA GLN A 206 2.96 -15.23 16.98
C GLN A 206 2.90 -13.73 16.64
N THR A 207 2.65 -13.38 15.37
CA THR A 207 2.57 -11.99 14.94
C THR A 207 1.17 -11.68 14.41
N CYS A 208 0.76 -10.42 14.46
CA CYS A 208 -0.54 -10.01 13.93
C CYS A 208 -0.46 -8.64 13.29
N TRP A 209 -1.16 -8.44 12.19
CA TRP A 209 -1.51 -7.09 11.75
C TRP A 209 -2.57 -6.52 12.68
N ASN A 210 -2.47 -5.24 13.02
CA ASN A 210 -3.50 -4.50 13.76
C ASN A 210 -3.94 -3.29 12.94
N SER A 211 -5.25 -3.08 12.82
CA SER A 211 -5.82 -1.98 12.03
C SER A 211 -5.50 -0.58 12.58
N PHE A 212 -5.00 -0.46 13.82
CA PHE A 212 -4.72 0.76 14.59
C PHE A 212 -5.99 1.57 14.88
N LYS A 213 -6.71 1.99 13.83
CA LYS A 213 -8.03 2.61 13.88
C LYS A 213 -9.12 1.54 13.95
N VAL A 214 -10.27 1.91 14.52
CA VAL A 214 -11.45 1.05 14.62
C VAL A 214 -12.10 0.94 13.23
N PRO A 215 -12.32 -0.27 12.67
CA PRO A 215 -12.96 -0.41 11.36
C PRO A 215 -14.38 0.18 11.32
N GLN A 216 -14.65 0.93 10.26
CA GLN A 216 -15.92 1.59 9.97
C GLN A 216 -16.73 0.83 8.91
N ILE A 217 -17.98 1.27 8.69
CA ILE A 217 -18.81 0.76 7.60
C ILE A 217 -18.13 1.07 6.26
N GLY A 218 -18.02 0.06 5.39
CA GLY A 218 -17.35 0.18 4.10
C GLY A 218 -15.86 -0.20 4.14
N ASP A 219 -15.26 -0.33 5.33
CA ASP A 219 -13.89 -0.82 5.43
C ASP A 219 -13.79 -2.28 5.04
N SER A 220 -12.62 -2.69 4.56
CA SER A 220 -12.42 -4.08 4.14
C SER A 220 -10.98 -4.54 4.30
N PHE A 221 -10.83 -5.85 4.44
CA PHE A 221 -9.55 -6.54 4.32
C PHE A 221 -9.73 -7.87 3.59
N GLY A 222 -8.68 -8.37 2.95
CA GLY A 222 -8.80 -9.50 2.03
C GLY A 222 -7.51 -9.87 1.35
N LEU A 223 -7.64 -10.65 0.28
CA LEU A 223 -6.54 -11.18 -0.49
C LEU A 223 -6.79 -10.97 -1.98
N GLN A 224 -5.72 -10.68 -2.71
CA GLN A 224 -5.65 -10.83 -4.16
C GLN A 224 -4.70 -11.97 -4.48
N PHE A 225 -5.17 -12.96 -5.22
CA PHE A 225 -4.37 -14.11 -5.63
C PHE A 225 -3.59 -13.79 -6.90
N VAL A 226 -2.33 -14.25 -6.94
CA VAL A 226 -1.48 -14.17 -8.14
C VAL A 226 -2.05 -15.02 -9.27
N ALA A 227 -2.61 -16.17 -8.93
CA ALA A 227 -3.35 -17.03 -9.86
C ALA A 227 -4.78 -17.23 -9.34
N PRO A 228 -5.82 -17.09 -10.19
CA PRO A 228 -7.21 -17.28 -9.77
C PRO A 228 -7.44 -18.60 -9.02
N GLN A 229 -8.22 -18.57 -7.94
CA GLN A 229 -8.47 -19.71 -7.06
C GLN A 229 -9.96 -20.00 -6.87
N GLN A 230 -10.31 -21.26 -6.68
CA GLN A 230 -11.65 -21.61 -6.20
C GLN A 230 -11.69 -21.51 -4.68
N VAL A 231 -12.33 -20.46 -4.16
CA VAL A 231 -12.40 -20.22 -2.71
C VAL A 231 -13.68 -20.80 -2.13
N LYS A 232 -13.53 -21.90 -1.38
CA LYS A 232 -14.64 -22.55 -0.64
C LYS A 232 -14.58 -22.32 0.85
N LYS A 233 -13.39 -22.05 1.38
CA LYS A 233 -13.14 -21.87 2.81
C LYS A 233 -12.07 -20.81 3.00
N MET A 234 -12.31 -19.93 3.96
CA MET A 234 -11.35 -18.93 4.42
C MET A 234 -11.28 -19.01 5.95
N THR A 235 -10.08 -19.01 6.51
CA THR A 235 -9.87 -18.97 7.96
C THR A 235 -9.11 -17.71 8.31
N VAL A 236 -9.55 -17.02 9.37
CA VAL A 236 -8.89 -15.84 9.93
C VAL A 236 -8.57 -16.14 11.39
N THR A 237 -7.33 -15.90 11.79
CA THR A 237 -6.87 -16.06 13.18
C THR A 237 -6.56 -14.69 13.79
N SER A 238 -6.70 -14.59 15.11
CA SER A 238 -6.43 -13.37 15.87
C SER A 238 -5.96 -13.69 17.29
N PHE A 239 -5.27 -12.79 17.97
CA PHE A 239 -5.05 -12.90 19.41
C PHE A 239 -6.24 -12.43 20.22
N LYS A 240 -7.03 -11.52 19.65
CA LYS A 240 -8.28 -11.06 20.23
C LYS A 240 -9.44 -11.94 19.80
N SER A 241 -10.51 -11.87 20.58
CA SER A 241 -11.73 -12.58 20.24
C SER A 241 -12.31 -12.07 18.92
N LEU A 242 -12.64 -13.00 18.02
CA LEU A 242 -13.39 -12.76 16.79
C LEU A 242 -14.88 -13.06 16.94
N VAL A 243 -15.31 -13.51 18.12
CA VAL A 243 -16.72 -13.78 18.43
C VAL A 243 -17.50 -12.48 18.43
N GLY A 244 -18.67 -12.49 17.78
CA GLY A 244 -19.52 -11.31 17.62
C GLY A 244 -19.22 -10.51 16.35
N LEU A 245 -18.29 -10.98 15.50
CA LEU A 245 -18.14 -10.47 14.13
C LEU A 245 -19.17 -11.09 13.18
N GLU A 246 -19.80 -12.20 13.57
CA GLU A 246 -20.80 -12.87 12.76
C GLU A 246 -21.97 -11.91 12.45
N GLY A 247 -22.27 -11.73 11.16
CA GLY A 247 -23.33 -10.83 10.69
C GLY A 247 -22.97 -9.35 10.63
N LYS A 248 -21.73 -8.96 10.99
CA LYS A 248 -21.23 -7.57 10.85
C LYS A 248 -20.52 -7.29 9.52
N PHE A 249 -20.39 -8.30 8.67
CA PHE A 249 -19.66 -8.19 7.41
C PHE A 249 -20.31 -9.00 6.27
N SER A 250 -19.92 -8.65 5.05
CA SER A 250 -20.17 -9.40 3.83
C SER A 250 -18.86 -9.96 3.28
N VAL A 251 -18.92 -11.10 2.59
CA VAL A 251 -17.80 -11.61 1.79
C VAL A 251 -18.04 -11.21 0.34
N MET A 252 -17.08 -10.49 -0.24
CA MET A 252 -17.12 -10.01 -1.62
C MET A 252 -16.00 -10.68 -2.41
N ALA A 253 -16.25 -11.00 -3.67
CA ALA A 253 -15.24 -11.52 -4.59
C ALA A 253 -15.28 -10.78 -5.93
N SER A 254 -14.13 -10.75 -6.61
CA SER A 254 -13.96 -10.11 -7.90
C SER A 254 -12.98 -10.89 -8.78
N ASP A 255 -13.03 -10.57 -10.07
CA ASP A 255 -12.04 -10.91 -11.07
C ASP A 255 -10.65 -10.29 -10.77
N MET A 256 -9.71 -10.39 -11.71
CA MET A 256 -8.34 -9.89 -11.54
C MET A 256 -8.25 -8.37 -11.41
N LYS A 257 -9.14 -7.62 -12.06
CA LYS A 257 -9.09 -6.15 -12.07
C LYS A 257 -9.59 -5.56 -10.75
N GLY A 258 -10.53 -6.24 -10.07
CA GLY A 258 -11.08 -5.70 -8.84
C GLY A 258 -12.07 -4.55 -9.05
N GLU A 259 -12.54 -4.35 -10.28
CA GLU A 259 -13.45 -3.26 -10.66
C GLU A 259 -14.91 -3.61 -10.28
N GLU A 260 -15.33 -4.85 -10.49
CA GLU A 260 -16.70 -5.31 -10.21
C GLU A 260 -16.72 -6.39 -9.13
N TRP A 261 -17.47 -6.12 -8.05
CA TRP A 261 -17.55 -7.01 -6.89
C TRP A 261 -18.91 -7.69 -6.80
N VAL A 262 -18.91 -9.00 -6.54
CA VAL A 262 -20.13 -9.76 -6.24
C VAL A 262 -20.12 -10.25 -4.80
N LYS A 263 -21.29 -10.21 -4.18
CA LYS A 263 -21.48 -10.72 -2.82
C LYS A 263 -21.57 -12.25 -2.84
N CYS A 264 -20.70 -12.90 -2.09
CA CYS A 264 -20.71 -14.34 -1.90
C CYS A 264 -21.62 -14.73 -0.74
N ARG A 265 -22.31 -15.87 -0.87
CA ARG A 265 -22.98 -16.49 0.28
C ARG A 265 -21.90 -17.06 1.19
N HIS A 266 -22.06 -16.88 2.49
CA HIS A 266 -21.13 -17.43 3.45
C HIS A 266 -21.81 -17.84 4.75
N THR A 267 -21.19 -18.79 5.46
CA THR A 267 -21.51 -19.10 6.85
C THR A 267 -20.26 -18.92 7.69
N ALA A 268 -20.35 -18.09 8.72
CA ALA A 268 -19.28 -17.89 9.68
C ALA A 268 -19.42 -18.90 10.84
N ARG A 269 -18.30 -19.51 11.20
CA ARG A 269 -18.17 -20.41 12.34
C ARG A 269 -16.96 -19.96 13.14
N SER A 270 -17.02 -20.05 14.46
CA SER A 270 -15.92 -19.69 15.34
C SER A 270 -15.46 -20.94 16.12
N PRO A 271 -14.60 -21.80 15.53
CA PRO A 271 -14.14 -23.03 16.17
C PRO A 271 -13.47 -22.77 17.53
N HIS A 272 -12.80 -21.63 17.62
CA HIS A 272 -12.20 -21.09 18.83
C HIS A 272 -12.53 -19.60 18.93
N ILE A 273 -12.44 -19.05 20.14
CA ILE A 273 -12.73 -17.62 20.39
C ILE A 273 -11.89 -16.67 19.52
N ASN A 274 -10.71 -17.13 19.10
CA ASN A 274 -9.67 -16.40 18.38
C ASN A 274 -9.55 -16.83 16.90
N THR A 275 -10.52 -17.61 16.39
CA THR A 275 -10.47 -18.14 15.03
C THR A 275 -11.84 -18.09 14.41
N MET A 276 -11.95 -17.45 13.24
CA MET A 276 -13.16 -17.41 12.45
C MET A 276 -12.93 -18.18 11.14
N THR A 277 -13.83 -19.11 10.85
CA THR A 277 -13.86 -19.88 9.61
C THR A 277 -15.10 -19.51 8.81
N LEU A 278 -14.90 -19.16 7.55
CA LEU A 278 -15.94 -18.82 6.59
C LEU A 278 -16.04 -19.92 5.56
N ASP A 279 -17.19 -20.59 5.47
CA ASP A 279 -17.51 -21.39 4.30
C ASP A 279 -18.15 -20.48 3.25
N ILE A 280 -17.58 -20.46 2.05
CA ILE A 280 -17.88 -19.44 1.04
C ILE A 280 -18.39 -20.11 -0.22
N SER A 281 -19.45 -19.55 -0.78
CA SER A 281 -20.02 -19.91 -2.08
C SER A 281 -20.31 -18.65 -2.87
N CYS A 282 -19.44 -18.36 -3.84
CA CYS A 282 -19.60 -17.23 -4.74
C CYS A 282 -20.44 -17.64 -5.97
N PRO A 283 -21.32 -16.77 -6.47
CA PRO A 283 -22.11 -17.07 -7.67
C PRO A 283 -21.18 -17.17 -8.89
N SER A 284 -21.31 -18.26 -9.66
CA SER A 284 -20.70 -18.33 -10.99
C SER A 284 -21.46 -17.39 -11.92
N GLY A 285 -20.75 -16.49 -12.58
CA GLY A 285 -21.35 -15.48 -13.45
C GLY A 285 -20.35 -14.93 -14.45
N THR A 286 -20.72 -13.86 -15.13
CA THR A 286 -19.83 -13.13 -16.07
C THR A 286 -18.60 -12.57 -15.35
N ILE A 287 -18.78 -12.06 -14.13
CA ILE A 287 -17.71 -11.48 -13.30
C ILE A 287 -16.77 -12.57 -12.74
N ILE A 288 -17.32 -13.70 -12.32
CA ILE A 288 -16.57 -14.83 -11.75
C ILE A 288 -16.83 -16.08 -12.60
N PRO A 289 -16.19 -16.20 -13.78
CA PRO A 289 -16.38 -17.35 -14.65
C PRO A 289 -15.85 -18.61 -13.98
N GLY A 290 -16.64 -19.68 -13.97
CA GLY A 290 -16.25 -20.97 -13.38
C GLY A 290 -16.09 -20.97 -11.86
N GLY A 291 -16.48 -19.89 -11.16
CA GLY A 291 -16.36 -19.79 -9.70
C GLY A 291 -14.92 -19.64 -9.20
N VAL A 292 -13.98 -19.27 -10.06
CA VAL A 292 -12.60 -18.92 -9.68
C VAL A 292 -12.48 -17.42 -9.48
N VAL A 293 -11.88 -17.01 -8.37
CA VAL A 293 -11.77 -15.62 -7.96
C VAL A 293 -10.30 -15.20 -7.94
N SER A 294 -10.02 -13.96 -8.32
CA SER A 294 -8.68 -13.38 -8.17
C SER A 294 -8.62 -12.45 -6.97
N ASN A 295 -9.75 -11.92 -6.52
CA ASN A 295 -9.83 -11.08 -5.33
C ASN A 295 -10.94 -11.60 -4.41
N ILE A 296 -10.69 -11.62 -3.11
CA ILE A 296 -11.68 -11.87 -2.08
C ILE A 296 -11.48 -10.92 -0.91
N LYS A 297 -12.54 -10.35 -0.36
CA LYS A 297 -12.48 -9.48 0.81
C LYS A 297 -13.65 -9.67 1.74
N ILE A 298 -13.40 -9.39 3.01
CA ILE A 298 -14.40 -9.16 4.05
C ILE A 298 -14.68 -7.66 4.05
N LEU A 299 -15.93 -7.27 3.80
CA LEU A 299 -16.41 -5.89 3.80
C LEU A 299 -17.27 -5.67 5.05
N PHE A 300 -16.90 -4.71 5.89
CA PHE A 300 -17.64 -4.37 7.09
C PHE A 300 -18.93 -3.63 6.75
N GLU A 301 -20.05 -4.20 7.20
CA GLU A 301 -21.40 -3.62 7.05
C GLU A 301 -21.80 -2.84 8.32
N GLN A 302 -21.02 -3.00 9.39
CA GLN A 302 -21.20 -2.32 10.67
C GLN A 302 -19.83 -1.89 11.19
N ALA A 303 -19.78 -0.72 11.83
CA ALA A 303 -18.59 -0.29 12.54
C ALA A 303 -18.30 -1.25 13.71
N LEU A 304 -17.02 -1.49 13.97
CA LEU A 304 -16.59 -2.25 15.14
C LEU A 304 -16.45 -1.32 16.35
N GLU A 305 -16.26 -1.91 17.53
CA GLU A 305 -16.03 -1.16 18.77
C GLU A 305 -14.55 -0.99 19.10
N LYS A 306 -13.68 -1.81 18.48
CA LYS A 306 -12.25 -1.90 18.76
C LYS A 306 -11.46 -2.14 17.47
N PRO A 307 -10.16 -1.81 17.45
CA PRO A 307 -9.28 -2.18 16.35
C PRO A 307 -9.26 -3.69 16.13
N LEU A 308 -9.17 -4.08 14.86
CA LEU A 308 -9.12 -5.47 14.43
C LEU A 308 -7.67 -5.98 14.47
N GLU A 309 -7.49 -7.23 14.86
CA GLU A 309 -6.23 -7.96 14.74
C GLU A 309 -6.40 -9.18 13.85
N VAL A 310 -5.45 -9.39 12.92
CA VAL A 310 -5.38 -10.57 12.07
C VAL A 310 -3.95 -11.13 12.15
N CYS A 311 -3.82 -12.35 12.69
CA CYS A 311 -2.54 -13.05 12.87
C CYS A 311 -2.28 -14.10 11.79
N GLY A 312 -3.15 -14.17 10.79
CA GLY A 312 -3.08 -15.18 9.76
C GLY A 312 -4.38 -15.29 9.00
N MET A 313 -4.24 -15.57 7.70
CA MET A 313 -5.33 -15.86 6.80
C MET A 313 -4.99 -17.14 6.05
N ASP A 314 -5.91 -18.09 5.97
CA ASP A 314 -5.77 -19.30 5.13
C ASP A 314 -6.93 -19.35 4.15
N VAL A 315 -6.63 -19.61 2.88
CA VAL A 315 -7.66 -19.84 1.86
C VAL A 315 -7.39 -21.15 1.14
N GLY A 316 -8.33 -22.10 1.27
CA GLY A 316 -8.30 -23.36 0.53
C GLY A 316 -7.09 -24.25 0.84
N GLY A 317 -6.48 -24.14 2.03
CA GLY A 317 -5.28 -24.89 2.40
C GLY A 317 -3.99 -24.36 1.77
N MET A 318 -4.02 -23.17 1.17
CA MET A 318 -2.81 -22.42 0.95
C MET A 318 -2.34 -21.88 2.29
N VAL A 319 -1.23 -22.41 2.78
CA VAL A 319 -0.47 -21.81 3.89
C VAL A 319 0.08 -20.49 3.37
N LEU A 320 -0.48 -19.38 3.85
CA LEU A 320 -0.19 -18.02 3.39
C LEU A 320 0.86 -17.34 4.24
#